data_AF-A0A3D0VT74-F1
#
_entry.id   AF-A0A3D0VT74-F1
#
_cell.length_a   1.000
_cell.length_b   1.000
_cell.length_c   1.000
_cell.angle_alpha   90.00
_cell.angle_beta   90.00
_cell.angle_gamma   90.00
#
_symmetry.space_group_name_H-M   'P 1'
#
loop_
_entity.id
_entity.type
_entity.pdbx_description
1 polymer ?
#
loop_
_entity_poly.entity_id
_entity_poly.type
_entity_poly.pdbx_seq_one_letter_code
_entity_poly.pdbx_strand_id
1 'polypeptide(L)'
;MILFYLLTIGCESPELSTKEKSLQKDFIEKATEDEFDFLDDVESEDLDRLIQEKDENDEEDTLVDIIATWDYEDTVSHFVETLDKASSKEEDKKRAIFMECLEKAFLYKSVNLIKSILDKVDEISDDEFKLLLDNCLRVEKGRQKIHFDYRTVEADIYESLEYLFEENRGRSEFLENDMVEKIFCLEYWDSENMKGPFDLILSYKGEDYLKKEWLDNDKLAKLIVDNRLVMLARNLIEIYKNAKIDVSQVFEYAPLTDYLGRIGMKWKKHEVSSV
;
A
#
# COMPACT_ATOMS: atom_id res chain seq x y z
N MET A 1 60.54 -17.89 20.86
CA MET A 1 60.40 -17.11 19.61
C MET A 1 60.12 -18.14 18.53
N ILE A 2 58.90 -18.47 18.14
CA ILE A 2 57.66 -17.73 17.83
C ILE A 2 56.54 -18.70 18.30
N LEU A 3 55.68 -18.46 19.30
CA LEU A 3 54.76 -17.35 19.59
C LEU A 3 53.75 -17.12 18.46
N PHE A 4 52.48 -17.49 18.70
CA PHE A 4 51.26 -17.12 17.96
C PHE A 4 51.22 -17.50 16.48
N TYR A 5 50.37 -18.46 16.07
CA TYR A 5 49.49 -18.30 14.88
C TYR A 5 48.53 -19.47 14.53
N LEU A 6 48.26 -20.45 15.40
CA LEU A 6 47.30 -21.52 15.05
C LEU A 6 46.39 -21.89 16.24
N LEU A 7 45.64 -20.90 16.74
CA LEU A 7 44.59 -21.07 17.75
C LEU A 7 43.22 -20.53 17.31
N THR A 8 42.98 -20.46 16.00
CA THR A 8 41.66 -20.13 15.45
C THR A 8 41.48 -20.90 14.15
N ILE A 9 40.84 -22.07 14.22
CA ILE A 9 40.02 -22.72 13.19
C ILE A 9 39.63 -24.07 13.82
N GLY A 10 38.33 -24.30 14.00
CA GLY A 10 37.80 -25.61 14.35
C GLY A 10 37.09 -25.73 15.71
N CYS A 11 36.28 -24.74 16.07
CA CYS A 11 35.08 -24.96 16.89
C CYS A 11 33.98 -24.03 16.37
N GLU A 12 33.62 -24.20 15.10
CA GLU A 12 32.28 -23.80 14.65
C GLU A 12 31.30 -24.66 15.45
N SER A 13 30.60 -24.00 16.37
CA SER A 13 29.62 -24.63 17.24
C SER A 13 28.36 -24.93 16.42
N PRO A 14 27.94 -26.21 16.26
CA PRO A 14 26.72 -26.56 15.53
C PRO A 14 25.44 -26.29 16.34
N GLU A 15 25.55 -25.99 17.63
CA GLU A 15 24.41 -25.94 18.56
C GLU A 15 23.67 -24.58 18.60
N LEU A 16 24.29 -23.48 18.16
CA LEU A 16 23.58 -22.20 18.05
C LEU A 16 22.61 -22.20 16.85
N SER A 17 23.03 -22.75 15.71
CA SER A 17 22.21 -22.75 14.48
C SER A 17 21.05 -23.73 14.50
N THR A 18 21.05 -24.75 15.37
CA THR A 18 19.91 -25.69 15.50
C THR A 18 18.82 -25.14 16.43
N LYS A 19 19.18 -24.31 17.40
CA LYS A 19 18.24 -23.68 18.34
C LYS A 19 17.55 -22.47 17.71
N GLU A 20 18.26 -21.73 16.87
CA GLU A 20 17.68 -20.66 16.02
C GLU A 20 16.68 -21.23 15.00
N LYS A 21 16.98 -22.37 14.37
CA LYS A 21 16.08 -23.02 13.39
C LYS A 21 14.79 -23.61 13.96
N SER A 22 14.76 -23.98 15.23
CA SER A 22 13.54 -24.56 15.84
C SER A 22 12.55 -23.51 16.31
N LEU A 23 13.00 -22.29 16.62
CA LEU A 23 12.16 -21.20 17.11
C LEU A 23 11.43 -20.45 15.97
N GLN A 24 11.97 -20.53 14.74
CA GLN A 24 11.44 -19.91 13.52
C GLN A 24 10.14 -20.55 13.02
N LYS A 25 10.16 -21.88 12.87
CA LYS A 25 8.97 -22.67 12.52
C LYS A 25 7.85 -22.51 13.55
N ASP A 26 8.24 -22.37 14.82
CA ASP A 26 7.35 -22.19 15.96
C ASP A 26 6.46 -20.93 15.84
N PHE A 27 6.94 -19.78 15.36
CA PHE A 27 6.13 -18.55 15.35
C PHE A 27 5.04 -18.54 14.27
N ILE A 28 5.38 -19.00 13.06
CA ILE A 28 4.42 -19.10 11.95
C ILE A 28 3.43 -20.25 12.21
N GLU A 29 3.90 -21.39 12.74
CA GLU A 29 3.01 -22.48 13.17
C GLU A 29 2.10 -22.05 14.33
N LYS A 30 2.62 -21.35 15.36
CA LYS A 30 1.79 -20.80 16.46
C LYS A 30 0.81 -19.72 15.99
N ALA A 31 1.17 -18.87 15.04
CA ALA A 31 0.24 -17.91 14.43
C ALA A 31 -0.91 -18.62 13.70
N THR A 32 -0.67 -19.83 13.19
CA THR A 32 -1.67 -20.64 12.50
C THR A 32 -2.51 -21.50 13.45
N GLU A 33 -1.97 -21.89 14.62
CA GLU A 33 -2.59 -22.82 15.57
C GLU A 33 -3.16 -22.17 16.85
N ASP A 34 -2.61 -21.04 17.33
CA ASP A 34 -2.75 -20.54 18.72
C ASP A 34 -3.14 -19.04 18.80
N GLU A 35 -3.90 -18.53 17.83
CA GLU A 35 -4.53 -17.19 17.83
C GLU A 35 -3.60 -15.99 18.17
N PHE A 36 -2.28 -16.10 17.91
CA PHE A 36 -1.26 -15.07 18.19
C PHE A 36 -0.91 -14.81 19.67
N ASP A 37 -1.34 -15.66 20.61
CA ASP A 37 -1.03 -15.52 22.05
C ASP A 37 0.48 -15.45 22.36
N PHE A 38 1.31 -16.05 21.51
CA PHE A 38 2.78 -16.02 21.66
C PHE A 38 3.38 -14.60 21.60
N LEU A 39 2.67 -13.63 21.01
CA LEU A 39 3.13 -12.24 20.90
C LEU A 39 3.25 -11.56 22.27
N ASP A 40 2.63 -12.09 23.32
CA ASP A 40 2.70 -11.54 24.67
C ASP A 40 4.09 -11.65 25.31
N ASP A 41 4.85 -12.68 24.90
CA ASP A 41 6.16 -13.05 25.44
C ASP A 41 7.35 -12.50 24.61
N VAL A 42 7.09 -11.75 23.54
CA VAL A 42 8.13 -11.18 22.65
C VAL A 42 8.94 -10.09 23.35
N GLU A 43 10.28 -10.20 23.28
CA GLU A 43 11.23 -9.20 23.80
C GLU A 43 12.01 -8.49 22.67
N SER A 44 12.82 -7.48 23.02
CA SER A 44 13.59 -6.68 22.02
C SER A 44 14.49 -7.54 21.13
N GLU A 45 15.02 -8.66 21.65
CA GLU A 45 15.91 -9.55 20.91
C GLU A 45 15.20 -10.39 19.83
N ASP A 46 13.87 -10.52 19.89
CA ASP A 46 13.08 -11.28 18.93
C ASP A 46 12.59 -10.42 17.75
N LEU A 47 12.61 -9.09 17.89
CA LEU A 47 12.02 -8.15 16.95
C LEU A 47 12.54 -8.30 15.51
N ASP A 48 13.87 -8.39 15.34
CA ASP A 48 14.47 -8.51 14.01
C ASP A 48 13.99 -9.80 13.31
N ARG A 49 13.70 -10.87 14.07
CA ARG A 49 13.22 -12.15 13.53
C ARG A 49 11.78 -12.10 13.05
N LEU A 50 10.93 -11.30 13.70
CA LEU A 50 9.52 -11.14 13.30
C LEU A 50 9.38 -10.44 11.93
N ILE A 51 10.42 -9.70 11.51
CA ILE A 51 10.35 -8.74 10.42
C ILE A 51 11.28 -9.10 9.25
N GLN A 52 12.52 -9.57 9.53
CA GLN A 52 13.60 -9.65 8.52
C GLN A 52 13.96 -11.07 8.05
N GLU A 53 13.67 -12.13 8.81
CA GLU A 53 14.23 -13.45 8.49
C GLU A 53 13.56 -14.12 7.28
N LYS A 54 14.34 -14.33 6.22
CA LYS A 54 13.98 -15.19 5.08
C LYS A 54 14.71 -16.52 5.21
N ASP A 55 14.04 -17.65 4.99
CA ASP A 55 14.73 -18.94 4.90
C ASP A 55 15.70 -18.90 3.71
N GLU A 56 16.94 -19.37 3.91
CA GLU A 56 17.96 -19.42 2.85
C GLU A 56 17.62 -20.47 1.77
N ASN A 57 16.56 -21.27 1.94
CA ASN A 57 16.21 -22.37 1.04
C ASN A 57 14.80 -22.34 0.42
N ASP A 58 13.92 -21.40 0.78
CA ASP A 58 12.63 -21.19 0.11
C ASP A 58 12.21 -19.71 0.19
N GLU A 59 11.41 -19.24 -0.79
CA GLU A 59 10.75 -17.93 -0.76
C GLU A 59 9.63 -17.92 0.32
N GLU A 60 9.98 -18.10 1.59
CA GLU A 60 9.00 -18.14 2.70
C GLU A 60 8.70 -16.75 3.27
N ASP A 61 7.42 -16.55 3.60
CA ASP A 61 6.81 -15.33 4.11
C ASP A 61 7.21 -15.11 5.60
N THR A 62 7.62 -13.89 5.99
CA THR A 62 7.87 -13.52 7.40
C THR A 62 6.56 -13.39 8.20
N LEU A 63 6.61 -13.29 9.53
CA LEU A 63 5.39 -13.04 10.31
C LEU A 63 4.73 -11.71 9.92
N VAL A 64 5.51 -10.66 9.67
CA VAL A 64 4.95 -9.40 9.16
C VAL A 64 4.33 -9.57 7.76
N ASP A 65 4.87 -10.44 6.90
CA ASP A 65 4.27 -10.74 5.59
C ASP A 65 2.91 -11.45 5.77
N ILE A 66 2.81 -12.39 6.71
CA ILE A 66 1.57 -13.09 7.04
C ILE A 66 0.53 -12.13 7.60
N ILE A 67 0.91 -11.33 8.60
CA ILE A 67 0.01 -10.34 9.23
C ILE A 67 -0.42 -9.29 8.21
N ALA A 68 0.49 -8.80 7.37
CA ALA A 68 0.18 -7.85 6.32
C ALA A 68 -0.72 -8.45 5.21
N THR A 69 -0.65 -9.77 5.00
CA THR A 69 -1.52 -10.48 4.04
C THR A 69 -2.91 -10.71 4.60
N TRP A 70 -3.04 -11.00 5.90
CA TRP A 70 -4.33 -11.27 6.55
C TRP A 70 -5.06 -9.98 6.96
N ASP A 71 -4.32 -8.97 7.43
CA ASP A 71 -4.78 -7.62 7.78
C ASP A 71 -6.00 -7.58 8.72
N TYR A 72 -6.17 -8.57 9.60
CA TYR A 72 -7.24 -8.55 10.60
C TYR A 72 -6.98 -7.50 11.67
N GLU A 73 -7.97 -6.65 11.95
CA GLU A 73 -7.83 -5.49 12.84
C GLU A 73 -7.31 -5.88 14.24
N ASP A 74 -7.88 -6.91 14.86
CA ASP A 74 -7.48 -7.38 16.20
C ASP A 74 -6.04 -7.92 16.20
N THR A 75 -5.68 -8.74 15.21
CA THR A 75 -4.33 -9.31 15.05
C THR A 75 -3.29 -8.22 14.80
N VAL A 76 -3.58 -7.28 13.90
CA VAL A 76 -2.72 -6.13 13.61
C VAL A 76 -2.50 -5.30 14.87
N SER A 77 -3.57 -5.03 15.62
CA SER A 77 -3.51 -4.22 16.84
C SER A 77 -2.62 -4.88 17.89
N HIS A 78 -2.81 -6.18 18.16
CA HIS A 78 -1.99 -6.94 19.10
C HIS A 78 -0.52 -6.98 18.67
N PHE A 79 -0.25 -7.21 17.39
CA PHE A 79 1.11 -7.20 16.85
C PHE A 79 1.79 -5.84 17.02
N VAL A 80 1.11 -4.75 16.68
CA VAL A 80 1.66 -3.40 16.80
C VAL A 80 1.90 -3.02 18.27
N GLU A 81 1.03 -3.42 19.20
CA GLU A 81 1.25 -3.25 20.64
C GLU A 81 2.49 -4.02 21.13
N THR A 82 2.67 -5.25 20.65
CA THR A 82 3.86 -6.06 20.94
C THR A 82 5.13 -5.40 20.44
N LEU A 83 5.14 -4.90 19.20
CA LEU A 83 6.29 -4.14 18.66
C LEU A 83 6.59 -2.91 19.51
N ASP A 84 5.56 -2.15 19.91
CA ASP A 84 5.69 -0.93 20.71
C ASP A 84 6.28 -1.22 22.10
N LYS A 85 5.78 -2.27 22.76
CA LYS A 85 6.26 -2.75 24.07
C LYS A 85 7.71 -3.19 24.00
N ALA A 86 8.05 -4.07 23.07
CA ALA A 86 9.37 -4.68 22.95
C ALA A 86 10.45 -3.67 22.54
N SER A 87 10.09 -2.64 21.74
CA SER A 87 11.02 -1.60 21.28
C SER A 87 11.08 -0.35 22.18
N SER A 88 10.28 -0.29 23.26
CA SER A 88 10.06 0.91 24.10
C SER A 88 11.31 1.57 24.69
N LYS A 89 12.46 0.88 24.73
CA LYS A 89 13.72 1.39 25.30
C LYS A 89 14.76 1.81 24.25
N GLU A 90 14.48 1.59 22.97
CA GLU A 90 15.43 1.77 21.86
C GLU A 90 14.76 2.53 20.71
N GLU A 91 14.68 3.85 20.83
CA GLU A 91 13.91 4.72 19.91
C GLU A 91 14.35 4.61 18.43
N ASP A 92 15.66 4.55 18.17
CA ASP A 92 16.19 4.35 16.82
C ASP A 92 15.81 2.97 16.24
N LYS A 93 15.86 1.93 17.08
CA LYS A 93 15.48 0.56 16.70
C LYS A 93 13.98 0.47 16.45
N LYS A 94 13.18 1.14 17.29
CA LYS A 94 11.74 1.29 17.12
C LYS A 94 11.42 1.87 15.75
N ARG A 95 11.98 3.03 15.39
CA ARG A 95 11.71 3.65 14.08
C ARG A 95 12.04 2.70 12.92
N ALA A 96 13.20 2.05 12.96
CA ALA A 96 13.62 1.11 11.92
C ALA A 96 12.63 -0.05 11.74
N ILE A 97 12.19 -0.66 12.84
CA ILE A 97 11.20 -1.73 12.87
C ILE A 97 9.86 -1.27 12.28
N PHE A 98 9.34 -0.14 12.76
CA PHE A 98 8.06 0.37 12.30
C PHE A 98 8.10 0.75 10.82
N MET A 99 9.22 1.32 10.33
CA MET A 99 9.42 1.59 8.91
C MET A 99 9.44 0.32 8.07
N GLU A 100 10.13 -0.73 8.51
CA GLU A 100 10.17 -1.98 7.77
C GLU A 100 8.79 -2.67 7.73
N CYS A 101 8.06 -2.66 8.84
CA CYS A 101 6.67 -3.13 8.85
C CYS A 101 5.79 -2.29 7.90
N LEU A 102 6.01 -0.98 7.83
CA LEU A 102 5.28 -0.10 6.91
C LEU A 102 5.61 -0.44 5.45
N GLU A 103 6.87 -0.69 5.11
CA GLU A 103 7.29 -1.11 3.77
C GLU A 103 6.57 -2.38 3.31
N LYS A 104 6.48 -3.39 4.18
CA LYS A 104 5.73 -4.62 3.94
C LYS A 104 4.23 -4.35 3.86
N ALA A 105 3.68 -3.56 4.77
CA ALA A 105 2.26 -3.21 4.77
C ALA A 105 1.83 -2.55 3.45
N PHE A 106 2.62 -1.61 2.91
CA PHE A 106 2.38 -1.01 1.60
C PHE A 106 2.61 -1.98 0.42
N LEU A 107 3.53 -2.94 0.56
CA LEU A 107 3.75 -3.98 -0.44
C LEU A 107 2.52 -4.89 -0.58
N TYR A 108 1.90 -5.29 0.54
CA TYR A 108 0.70 -6.15 0.57
C TYR A 108 -0.63 -5.40 0.55
N LYS A 109 -0.60 -4.06 0.74
CA LYS A 109 -1.75 -3.14 0.83
C LYS A 109 -2.60 -3.47 2.05
N SER A 110 -1.93 -3.70 3.16
CA SER A 110 -2.48 -4.01 4.49
C SER A 110 -2.98 -2.71 5.12
N VAL A 111 -4.23 -2.37 4.88
CA VAL A 111 -4.81 -1.08 5.25
C VAL A 111 -4.84 -0.89 6.77
N ASN A 112 -5.14 -1.94 7.54
CA ASN A 112 -5.17 -1.84 9.01
C ASN A 112 -3.76 -1.70 9.58
N LEU A 113 -2.78 -2.43 9.04
CA LEU A 113 -1.38 -2.32 9.47
C LEU A 113 -0.79 -0.95 9.13
N ILE A 114 -1.06 -0.42 7.92
CA ILE A 114 -0.65 0.93 7.50
C ILE A 114 -1.18 1.96 8.49
N LYS A 115 -2.49 1.95 8.78
CA LYS A 115 -3.11 2.88 9.75
C LYS A 115 -2.47 2.80 11.13
N SER A 116 -2.25 1.59 11.62
CA SER A 116 -1.76 1.36 12.98
C SER A 116 -0.31 1.81 13.17
N ILE A 117 0.49 1.80 12.09
CA ILE A 117 1.92 2.11 12.12
C ILE A 117 2.22 3.56 11.75
N LEU A 118 1.48 4.15 10.79
CA LEU A 118 1.74 5.53 10.34
C LEU A 118 1.78 6.53 11.50
N ASP A 119 0.84 6.42 12.44
CA ASP A 119 0.76 7.29 13.63
C ASP A 119 1.94 7.11 14.60
N LYS A 120 2.77 6.08 14.42
CA LYS A 120 3.90 5.73 15.29
C LYS A 120 5.26 6.08 14.66
N VAL A 121 5.27 6.61 13.44
CA VAL A 121 6.48 7.05 12.74
C VAL A 121 6.47 8.58 12.65
N ASP A 122 7.37 9.24 13.37
CA ASP A 122 7.39 10.70 13.49
C ASP A 122 7.61 11.43 12.15
N GLU A 123 8.55 10.95 11.32
CA GLU A 123 8.86 11.53 10.02
C GLU A 123 9.33 10.45 9.04
N ILE A 124 8.67 10.38 7.89
CA ILE A 124 9.10 9.61 6.73
C ILE A 124 10.05 10.50 5.93
N SER A 125 11.18 10.01 5.43
CA SER A 125 12.06 10.74 4.51
C SER A 125 11.56 10.67 3.06
N ASP A 126 12.11 11.48 2.15
CA ASP A 126 11.71 11.46 0.74
C ASP A 126 11.98 10.10 0.07
N ASP A 127 13.07 9.43 0.43
CA ASP A 127 13.43 8.14 -0.14
C ASP A 127 12.54 7.02 0.41
N GLU A 128 12.21 7.05 1.70
CA GLU A 128 11.21 6.16 2.29
C GLU A 128 9.84 6.40 1.67
N PHE A 129 9.43 7.65 1.49
CA PHE A 129 8.15 7.99 0.86
C PHE A 129 8.03 7.41 -0.55
N LYS A 130 9.07 7.58 -1.38
CA LYS A 130 9.12 6.98 -2.73
C LYS A 130 9.05 5.47 -2.69
N LEU A 131 9.75 4.84 -1.73
CA LEU A 131 9.74 3.40 -1.57
C LEU A 131 8.33 2.90 -1.21
N LEU A 132 7.67 3.54 -0.25
CA LEU A 132 6.30 3.21 0.14
C LEU A 132 5.31 3.42 -1.02
N LEU A 133 5.46 4.53 -1.76
CA LEU A 133 4.64 4.82 -2.95
C LEU A 133 4.83 3.76 -4.04
N ASP A 134 6.07 3.37 -4.34
CA ASP A 134 6.36 2.33 -5.32
C ASP A 134 5.82 0.98 -4.87
N ASN A 135 6.05 0.60 -3.60
CA ASN A 135 5.49 -0.62 -3.01
C ASN A 135 3.96 -0.63 -3.11
N CYS A 136 3.29 0.50 -2.82
CA CYS A 136 1.85 0.63 -2.91
C CYS A 136 1.32 0.41 -4.34
N LEU A 137 2.02 0.90 -5.37
CA LEU A 137 1.58 0.82 -6.76
C LEU A 137 1.99 -0.49 -7.46
N ARG A 138 2.84 -1.31 -6.84
CA ARG A 138 3.19 -2.64 -7.35
C ARG A 138 2.01 -3.60 -7.21
N VAL A 139 1.56 -4.21 -8.30
CA VAL A 139 0.61 -5.33 -8.24
C VAL A 139 1.41 -6.62 -8.15
N GLU A 140 1.53 -7.19 -6.94
CA GLU A 140 2.28 -8.44 -6.76
C GLU A 140 1.56 -9.65 -7.35
N LYS A 141 2.35 -10.63 -7.82
CA LYS A 141 1.88 -12.00 -8.07
C LYS A 141 1.84 -12.73 -6.73
N GLY A 142 0.72 -12.70 -6.02
CA GLY A 142 0.66 -13.35 -4.70
C GLY A 142 -0.70 -13.39 -4.02
N ARG A 143 -1.65 -12.52 -4.41
CA ARG A 143 -3.04 -12.51 -3.89
C ARG A 143 -3.88 -13.75 -4.24
N GLN A 144 -3.28 -14.88 -4.61
CA GLN A 144 -3.94 -16.19 -4.56
C GLN A 144 -4.01 -16.75 -3.14
N LYS A 145 -3.35 -16.13 -2.15
CA LYS A 145 -3.31 -16.57 -0.73
C LYS A 145 -4.21 -15.76 0.23
N ILE A 146 -5.11 -14.89 -0.25
CA ILE A 146 -5.98 -14.11 0.65
C ILE A 146 -7.13 -14.97 1.15
N HIS A 147 -7.16 -15.19 2.46
CA HIS A 147 -8.34 -15.66 3.18
C HIS A 147 -9.39 -14.55 3.22
N PHE A 148 -10.59 -14.87 2.73
CA PHE A 148 -11.83 -14.09 2.61
C PHE A 148 -12.03 -12.84 3.52
N ASP A 149 -12.25 -11.65 2.93
CA ASP A 149 -13.59 -11.02 2.75
C ASP A 149 -13.54 -9.75 1.84
N TYR A 150 -14.49 -9.66 0.89
CA TYR A 150 -15.07 -8.52 0.15
C TYR A 150 -14.29 -7.28 -0.40
N ARG A 151 -12.96 -7.11 -0.29
CA ARG A 151 -12.25 -5.93 -0.89
C ARG A 151 -11.45 -6.27 -2.15
N THR A 152 -11.52 -5.42 -3.17
CA THR A 152 -10.72 -5.58 -4.40
C THR A 152 -9.32 -5.01 -4.19
N VAL A 153 -8.32 -5.52 -4.90
CA VAL A 153 -6.93 -5.03 -4.80
C VAL A 153 -6.85 -3.53 -5.08
N GLU A 154 -7.68 -3.05 -6.01
CA GLU A 154 -7.78 -1.64 -6.38
C GLU A 154 -8.28 -0.78 -5.22
N ALA A 155 -9.21 -1.29 -4.39
CA ALA A 155 -9.69 -0.60 -3.19
C ALA A 155 -8.57 -0.45 -2.16
N ASP A 156 -7.82 -1.53 -1.91
CA ASP A 156 -6.75 -1.54 -0.91
C ASP A 156 -5.59 -0.64 -1.35
N ILE A 157 -5.23 -0.63 -2.65
CA ILE A 157 -4.27 0.32 -3.21
C ILE A 157 -4.78 1.76 -3.01
N TYR A 158 -6.04 2.02 -3.32
CA TYR A 158 -6.63 3.35 -3.18
C TYR A 158 -6.55 3.86 -1.73
N GLU A 159 -7.02 3.07 -0.77
CA GLU A 159 -7.01 3.44 0.65
C GLU A 159 -5.58 3.59 1.17
N SER A 160 -4.65 2.70 0.78
CA SER A 160 -3.23 2.81 1.14
C SER A 160 -2.63 4.13 0.64
N LEU A 161 -2.89 4.51 -0.61
CA LEU A 161 -2.44 5.80 -1.14
C LEU A 161 -3.08 6.98 -0.40
N GLU A 162 -4.37 6.87 -0.03
CA GLU A 162 -5.03 7.91 0.75
C GLU A 162 -4.29 8.15 2.08
N TYR A 163 -3.99 7.09 2.83
CA TYR A 163 -3.21 7.19 4.07
C TYR A 163 -1.79 7.73 3.87
N LEU A 164 -1.07 7.22 2.86
CA LEU A 164 0.29 7.67 2.57
C LEU A 164 0.36 9.18 2.35
N PHE A 165 -0.55 9.72 1.54
CA PHE A 165 -0.55 11.14 1.20
C PHE A 165 -1.26 12.01 2.23
N GLU A 166 -2.18 11.50 3.05
CA GLU A 166 -2.79 12.27 4.13
C GLU A 166 -1.74 12.75 5.14
N GLU A 167 -0.83 11.86 5.52
CA GLU A 167 0.30 12.15 6.41
C GLU A 167 1.45 12.90 5.71
N ASN A 168 1.46 12.93 4.37
CA ASN A 168 2.56 13.46 3.57
C ASN A 168 2.09 14.41 2.45
N ARG A 169 1.06 15.25 2.70
CA ARG A 169 0.41 16.08 1.66
C ARG A 169 1.38 16.99 0.89
N GLY A 170 2.49 17.38 1.52
CA GLY A 170 3.54 18.21 0.92
C GLY A 170 4.44 17.50 -0.09
N ARG A 171 4.22 16.21 -0.37
CA ARG A 171 5.07 15.33 -1.20
C ARG A 171 4.43 14.89 -2.51
N SER A 172 3.38 15.57 -2.94
CA SER A 172 2.65 15.21 -4.17
C SER A 172 3.47 15.38 -5.45
N GLU A 173 4.62 16.03 -5.39
CA GLU A 173 5.61 16.11 -6.46
C GLU A 173 6.20 14.74 -6.83
N PHE A 174 6.29 13.78 -5.89
CA PHE A 174 6.80 12.43 -6.19
C PHE A 174 5.82 11.57 -6.97
N LEU A 175 4.55 12.01 -7.08
CA LEU A 175 3.58 11.33 -7.91
C LEU A 175 3.76 11.75 -9.38
N GLU A 176 4.62 11.00 -10.07
CA GLU A 176 4.94 11.18 -11.49
C GLU A 176 3.80 10.76 -12.42
N ASN A 177 3.85 11.16 -13.69
CA ASN A 177 2.74 10.95 -14.64
C ASN A 177 2.41 9.47 -14.87
N ASP A 178 3.41 8.59 -14.87
CA ASP A 178 3.21 7.14 -15.01
C ASP A 178 2.54 6.53 -13.77
N MET A 179 2.84 7.04 -12.57
CA MET A 179 2.15 6.67 -11.34
C MET A 179 0.72 7.17 -11.33
N VAL A 180 0.48 8.41 -11.79
CA VAL A 180 -0.88 8.93 -11.97
C VAL A 180 -1.69 8.07 -12.95
N GLU A 181 -1.07 7.62 -14.04
CA GLU A 181 -1.69 6.69 -14.98
C GLU A 181 -2.10 5.37 -14.30
N LYS A 182 -1.19 4.77 -13.51
CA LYS A 182 -1.48 3.55 -12.73
C LYS A 182 -2.66 3.76 -11.78
N ILE A 183 -2.71 4.91 -11.10
CA ILE A 183 -3.81 5.25 -10.19
C ILE A 183 -5.13 5.37 -10.96
N PHE A 184 -5.16 6.08 -12.09
CA PHE A 184 -6.38 6.17 -12.90
C PHE A 184 -6.87 4.79 -13.37
N CYS A 185 -5.97 3.85 -13.61
CA CYS A 185 -6.31 2.48 -13.97
C CYS A 185 -6.85 1.63 -12.82
N LEU A 186 -6.88 2.13 -11.58
CA LEU A 186 -7.58 1.47 -10.48
C LEU A 186 -9.09 1.56 -10.75
N GLU A 187 -9.74 0.48 -11.18
CA GLU A 187 -11.19 0.44 -11.42
C GLU A 187 -11.99 0.40 -10.10
N TYR A 188 -11.81 1.42 -9.27
CA TYR A 188 -12.39 1.55 -7.94
C TYR A 188 -13.28 2.79 -7.82
N TRP A 189 -14.32 2.69 -6.99
CA TRP A 189 -15.19 3.80 -6.60
C TRP A 189 -15.84 3.49 -5.26
N ASP A 190 -15.61 4.35 -4.29
CA ASP A 190 -16.38 4.38 -3.06
C ASP A 190 -17.71 5.11 -3.30
N SER A 191 -18.80 4.34 -3.38
CA SER A 191 -20.13 4.90 -3.59
C SER A 191 -20.72 5.63 -2.39
N GLU A 192 -20.24 5.34 -1.17
CA GLU A 192 -20.73 5.99 0.05
C GLU A 192 -20.16 7.40 0.15
N ASN A 193 -18.85 7.54 -0.07
CA ASN A 193 -18.16 8.84 -0.01
C ASN A 193 -18.08 9.56 -1.35
N MET A 194 -18.51 8.91 -2.45
CA MET A 194 -18.42 9.43 -3.82
C MET A 194 -16.98 9.84 -4.18
N LYS A 195 -16.03 8.95 -3.86
CA LYS A 195 -14.59 9.14 -4.08
C LYS A 195 -14.05 8.03 -4.97
N GLY A 196 -13.12 8.38 -5.86
CA GLY A 196 -12.32 7.38 -6.57
C GLY A 196 -11.02 7.96 -7.11
N PRO A 197 -10.36 7.26 -8.05
CA PRO A 197 -9.01 7.60 -8.51
C PRO A 197 -8.86 9.05 -8.95
N PHE A 198 -9.89 9.61 -9.58
CA PHE A 198 -9.87 11.01 -9.99
C PHE A 198 -9.83 11.97 -8.79
N ASP A 199 -10.67 11.75 -7.78
CA ASP A 199 -10.69 12.58 -6.57
C ASP A 199 -9.36 12.48 -5.80
N LEU A 200 -8.70 11.32 -5.83
CA LEU A 200 -7.39 11.11 -5.21
C LEU A 200 -6.31 11.97 -5.88
N ILE A 201 -6.21 11.89 -7.22
CA ILE A 201 -5.26 12.72 -7.97
C ILE A 201 -5.56 14.19 -7.80
N LEU A 202 -6.84 14.56 -7.80
CA LEU A 202 -7.26 15.94 -7.54
C LEU A 202 -6.79 16.44 -6.17
N SER A 203 -6.98 15.62 -5.14
CA SER A 203 -6.65 16.00 -3.76
C SER A 203 -5.16 16.25 -3.58
N TYR A 204 -4.30 15.53 -4.30
CA TYR A 204 -2.85 15.60 -4.10
C TYR A 204 -2.11 16.43 -5.16
N LYS A 205 -2.47 16.35 -6.45
CA LYS A 205 -1.82 17.14 -7.51
C LYS A 205 -2.49 18.48 -7.79
N GLY A 206 -3.75 18.63 -7.40
CA GLY A 206 -4.54 19.83 -7.64
C GLY A 206 -5.15 19.93 -9.04
N GLU A 207 -6.10 20.87 -9.16
CA GLU A 207 -6.89 21.08 -10.37
C GLU A 207 -6.03 21.55 -11.56
N ASP A 208 -5.08 22.46 -11.34
CA ASP A 208 -4.24 23.01 -12.42
C ASP A 208 -3.40 21.92 -13.11
N TYR A 209 -2.84 20.99 -12.33
CA TYR A 209 -2.13 19.84 -12.87
C TYR A 209 -3.08 18.94 -13.66
N LEU A 210 -4.23 18.56 -13.09
CA LEU A 210 -5.21 17.70 -13.76
C LEU A 210 -5.66 18.30 -15.08
N LYS A 211 -6.01 19.58 -15.07
CA LYS A 211 -6.48 20.28 -16.26
C LYS A 211 -5.44 20.26 -17.37
N LYS A 212 -4.23 20.75 -17.07
CA LYS A 212 -3.16 20.86 -18.06
C LYS A 212 -2.63 19.51 -18.54
N GLU A 213 -2.44 18.56 -17.63
CA GLU A 213 -1.74 17.32 -17.92
C GLU A 213 -2.66 16.18 -18.39
N TRP A 214 -3.95 16.20 -18.05
CA TRP A 214 -4.86 15.08 -18.28
C TRP A 214 -6.16 15.44 -19.01
N LEU A 215 -6.76 16.61 -18.76
CA LEU A 215 -8.04 17.01 -19.35
C LEU A 215 -7.88 17.71 -20.70
N ASP A 216 -7.01 18.72 -20.79
CA ASP A 216 -6.91 19.62 -21.96
C ASP A 216 -6.30 18.97 -23.21
N ASN A 217 -5.70 17.78 -23.07
CA ASN A 217 -4.87 17.13 -24.09
C ASN A 217 -5.35 15.70 -24.48
N ASP A 218 -6.59 15.37 -24.14
CA ASP A 218 -7.24 14.08 -24.37
C ASP A 218 -6.58 12.86 -23.69
N LYS A 219 -5.53 13.01 -22.86
CA LYS A 219 -4.84 11.86 -22.26
C LYS A 219 -5.79 11.00 -21.42
N LEU A 220 -6.59 11.62 -20.56
CA LEU A 220 -7.54 10.88 -19.71
C LEU A 220 -8.63 10.18 -20.54
N ALA A 221 -9.14 10.85 -21.57
CA ALA A 221 -10.15 10.30 -22.46
C ALA A 221 -9.63 9.08 -23.24
N LYS A 222 -8.39 9.16 -23.76
CA LYS A 222 -7.70 8.04 -24.42
C LYS A 222 -7.47 6.88 -23.45
N LEU A 223 -6.97 7.16 -22.25
CA LEU A 223 -6.70 6.14 -21.23
C LEU A 223 -7.96 5.32 -20.91
N ILE A 224 -9.10 5.98 -20.72
CA ILE A 224 -10.39 5.34 -20.46
C ILE A 224 -10.81 4.44 -21.61
N VAL A 225 -10.68 4.90 -22.85
CA VAL A 225 -11.08 4.13 -24.03
C VAL A 225 -10.16 2.94 -24.26
N ASP A 226 -8.85 3.15 -24.18
CA ASP A 226 -7.84 2.15 -24.47
C ASP A 226 -7.88 1.00 -23.45
N ASN A 227 -8.08 1.32 -22.17
CA ASN A 227 -8.16 0.34 -21.08
C ASN A 227 -9.59 -0.06 -20.69
N ARG A 228 -10.61 0.52 -21.33
CA ARG A 228 -12.04 0.27 -21.06
C ARG A 228 -12.41 0.50 -19.57
N LEU A 229 -11.96 1.62 -19.02
CA LEU A 229 -12.12 1.98 -17.60
C LEU A 229 -13.55 2.47 -17.31
N VAL A 230 -14.43 1.57 -16.88
CA VAL A 230 -15.86 1.82 -16.66
C VAL A 230 -16.07 2.65 -15.39
N MET A 231 -15.35 2.34 -14.31
CA MET A 231 -15.51 3.00 -13.03
C MET A 231 -14.95 4.42 -13.07
N LEU A 232 -13.78 4.63 -13.69
CA LEU A 232 -13.23 5.97 -13.88
C LEU A 232 -14.13 6.84 -14.77
N ALA A 233 -14.70 6.27 -15.84
CA ALA A 233 -15.69 6.96 -16.66
C ALA A 233 -16.92 7.39 -15.85
N ARG A 234 -17.43 6.53 -14.97
CA ARG A 234 -18.54 6.84 -14.07
C ARG A 234 -18.19 7.97 -13.10
N ASN A 235 -16.98 7.95 -12.53
CA ASN A 235 -16.48 9.00 -11.63
C ASN A 235 -16.54 10.37 -12.31
N LEU A 236 -16.01 10.46 -13.53
CA LEU A 236 -15.99 11.71 -14.30
C LEU A 236 -17.39 12.25 -14.58
N ILE A 237 -18.36 11.38 -14.88
CA ILE A 237 -19.75 11.80 -15.10
C ILE A 237 -20.35 12.38 -13.82
N GLU A 238 -20.10 11.78 -12.66
CA GLU A 238 -20.60 12.28 -11.38
C GLU A 238 -19.91 13.59 -10.97
N ILE A 239 -18.60 13.73 -11.21
CA ILE A 239 -17.88 14.99 -10.99
C ILE A 239 -18.44 16.11 -11.87
N TYR A 240 -18.70 15.82 -13.14
CA TYR A 240 -19.32 16.76 -14.07
C TYR A 240 -20.70 17.23 -13.58
N LYS A 241 -21.57 16.30 -13.18
CA LYS A 241 -22.92 16.63 -12.68
C LYS A 241 -22.90 17.48 -11.42
N ASN A 242 -21.91 17.26 -10.56
CA ASN A 242 -21.75 17.99 -9.31
C ASN A 242 -20.98 19.32 -9.48
N ALA A 243 -20.55 19.65 -10.71
CA ALA A 243 -19.83 20.86 -11.07
C ALA A 243 -18.62 21.20 -10.17
N LYS A 244 -17.98 20.17 -9.59
CA LYS A 244 -16.80 20.35 -8.74
C LYS A 244 -15.62 20.88 -9.55
N ILE A 245 -15.45 20.35 -10.77
CA ILE A 245 -14.41 20.67 -11.74
C ILE A 245 -15.00 20.60 -13.13
N ASP A 246 -14.57 21.51 -14.02
CA ASP A 246 -14.93 21.45 -15.43
C ASP A 246 -14.14 20.33 -16.15
N VAL A 247 -14.78 19.17 -16.25
CA VAL A 247 -14.29 18.02 -17.04
C VAL A 247 -14.98 17.91 -18.40
N SER A 248 -15.72 18.94 -18.84
CA SER A 248 -16.55 18.87 -20.04
C SER A 248 -15.75 18.57 -21.31
N GLN A 249 -14.51 19.07 -21.39
CA GLN A 249 -13.60 18.85 -22.51
C GLN A 249 -13.27 17.36 -22.73
N VAL A 250 -13.20 16.55 -21.67
CA VAL A 250 -12.94 15.11 -21.79
C VAL A 250 -14.02 14.42 -22.63
N PHE A 251 -15.27 14.85 -22.51
CA PHE A 251 -16.39 14.29 -23.25
C PHE A 251 -16.49 14.79 -24.70
N GLU A 252 -15.69 15.77 -25.11
CA GLU A 252 -15.59 16.21 -26.51
C GLU A 252 -14.79 15.21 -27.36
N TYR A 253 -14.03 14.31 -26.72
CA TYR A 253 -13.35 13.20 -27.38
C TYR A 253 -14.36 12.17 -27.91
N ALA A 254 -14.57 12.15 -29.23
CA ALA A 254 -15.58 11.31 -29.88
C ALA A 254 -15.48 9.81 -29.55
N PRO A 255 -14.29 9.18 -29.49
CA PRO A 255 -14.18 7.77 -29.12
C PRO A 255 -14.65 7.48 -27.70
N LEU A 256 -14.46 8.40 -26.75
CA LEU A 256 -15.00 8.24 -25.39
C LEU A 256 -16.53 8.30 -25.41
N THR A 257 -17.13 9.30 -26.08
CA THR A 257 -18.59 9.40 -26.18
C THR A 257 -19.21 8.15 -26.81
N ASP A 258 -18.59 7.60 -27.85
CA ASP A 258 -19.03 6.34 -28.47
C ASP A 258 -18.86 5.13 -27.52
N TYR A 259 -17.74 5.03 -26.80
CA TYR A 259 -17.52 4.00 -25.79
C TYR A 259 -18.58 4.05 -24.67
N LEU A 260 -18.84 5.23 -24.09
CA LEU A 260 -19.87 5.44 -23.08
C LEU A 260 -21.26 5.00 -23.59
N GLY A 261 -21.58 5.35 -24.84
CA GLY A 261 -22.80 4.92 -25.51
C GLY A 261 -22.92 3.40 -25.62
N ARG A 262 -21.83 2.70 -25.96
CA ARG A 262 -21.79 1.23 -26.07
C ARG A 262 -22.00 0.52 -24.73
N ILE A 263 -21.54 1.10 -23.62
CA ILE A 263 -21.72 0.54 -22.27
C ILE A 263 -23.01 1.03 -21.57
N GLY A 264 -23.87 1.77 -22.27
CA GLY A 264 -25.14 2.26 -21.72
C GLY A 264 -25.01 3.44 -20.76
N MET A 265 -23.82 4.03 -20.61
CA MET A 265 -23.60 5.24 -19.82
C MET A 265 -23.98 6.46 -20.65
N LYS A 266 -25.19 6.97 -20.44
CA LYS A 266 -25.64 8.19 -21.12
C LYS A 266 -25.04 9.41 -20.45
N TRP A 267 -24.06 10.02 -21.11
CA TRP A 267 -23.67 11.39 -20.85
C TRP A 267 -24.56 12.31 -21.72
N LYS A 268 -25.21 13.29 -21.09
CA LYS A 268 -25.87 14.39 -21.79
C LYS A 268 -25.19 15.66 -21.31
N LYS A 269 -24.76 16.50 -22.24
CA LYS A 269 -24.27 17.85 -21.92
C LYS A 269 -25.36 18.51 -21.08
N HIS A 270 -25.07 18.74 -19.80
CA HIS A 270 -25.92 19.61 -19.02
C HIS A 270 -25.80 20.96 -19.70
N GLU A 271 -26.92 21.46 -20.21
CA GLU A 271 -27.03 22.89 -20.46
C GLU A 271 -26.91 23.54 -19.08
N VAL A 272 -25.68 23.94 -18.73
CA VAL A 272 -25.43 24.76 -17.55
C VAL A 272 -26.28 26.00 -17.76
N SER A 273 -27.41 26.06 -17.05
CA SER A 273 -28.29 27.21 -17.08
C SER A 273 -27.47 28.33 -16.44
N SER A 274 -26.98 29.25 -17.26
CA SER A 274 -26.39 30.50 -16.77
C SER A 274 -27.41 31.18 -15.86
N VAL A 275 -27.14 31.22 -14.57
CA VAL A 275 -27.79 32.11 -13.60
C VAL A 275 -26.70 32.99 -12.99
#